data_AF-A0A833D7G1-F1
#
_entry.id   AF-A0A833D7G1-F1
#
_cell.length_a   1.000
_cell.length_b   1.000
_cell.length_c   1.000
_cell.angle_alpha   90.00
_cell.angle_beta   90.00
_cell.angle_gamma   90.00
#
_symmetry.space_group_name_H-M   'P 1'
#
loop_
_entity.id
_entity.type
_entity.pdbx_description
1 polymer ?
#
loop_
_entity_poly.entity_id
_entity_poly.type
_entity_poly.pdbx_seq_one_letter_code
_entity_poly.pdbx_strand_id
1 'polypeptide(L)'
;MKRSPVVLSALALALFLGLPAVAVAADPAGEVSAPIYELMVFIIAIFVGYYVVWSVTPALHTPLMSVTNAISSVIVVGALLAVGIERMSALAGSDGTSAKTFGFIALTLAAVNIFGGFLVTQRMLAMYRKKEKK
;
A
#
# COMPACT_ATOMS: atom_id res chain seq x y z
N MET A 1 -11.92 -1.19 25.27
CA MET A 1 -11.24 0.13 25.34
C MET A 1 -11.86 1.07 24.33
N LYS A 2 -12.84 1.90 24.74
CA LYS A 2 -13.32 3.05 23.96
C LYS A 2 -12.29 4.18 24.10
N ARG A 3 -11.20 4.17 23.33
CA ARG A 3 -10.44 5.41 23.10
C ARG A 3 -11.04 5.99 21.83
N SER A 4 -11.71 7.13 21.93
CA SER A 4 -12.55 7.68 20.85
C SER A 4 -11.72 8.02 19.59
N PRO A 5 -12.24 7.77 18.37
CA PRO A 5 -11.55 8.14 17.11
C PRO A 5 -11.34 9.66 16.98
N VAL A 6 -11.98 10.43 17.85
CA VAL A 6 -12.12 11.87 17.82
C VAL A 6 -10.77 12.59 17.86
N VAL A 7 -9.78 12.08 18.62
CA VAL A 7 -8.45 12.70 18.68
C VAL A 7 -7.70 12.56 17.36
N LEU A 8 -7.82 11.40 16.68
CA LEU A 8 -7.17 11.19 15.40
C LEU A 8 -7.93 11.84 14.25
N SER A 9 -9.27 11.90 14.31
CA SER A 9 -10.10 12.70 13.41
C SER A 9 -9.76 14.19 13.48
N ALA A 10 -9.55 14.71 14.69
CA ALA A 10 -9.17 16.10 14.91
C ALA A 10 -7.75 16.39 14.40
N LEU A 11 -6.80 15.46 14.61
CA LEU A 11 -5.45 15.56 14.06
C LEU A 11 -5.46 15.47 12.52
N ALA A 12 -6.32 14.60 11.95
CA ALA A 12 -6.52 14.48 10.51
C ALA A 12 -7.06 15.76 9.90
N LEU A 13 -8.10 16.31 10.52
CA LEU A 13 -8.70 17.57 10.11
C LEU A 13 -7.68 18.72 10.24
N ALA A 14 -6.87 18.75 11.30
CA ALA A 14 -5.80 19.74 11.47
C ALA A 14 -4.68 19.59 10.44
N LEU A 15 -4.30 18.36 10.06
CA LEU A 15 -3.32 18.13 8.99
C LEU A 15 -3.91 18.53 7.63
N PHE A 16 -5.14 18.14 7.33
CA PHE A 16 -5.83 18.43 6.06
C PHE A 16 -6.11 19.94 5.89
N LEU A 17 -6.43 20.65 6.98
CA LEU A 17 -6.57 22.11 7.02
C LEU A 17 -5.23 22.86 7.13
N GLY A 18 -4.16 22.20 7.57
CA GLY A 18 -2.79 22.74 7.62
C GLY A 18 -2.01 22.56 6.31
N LEU A 19 -2.34 21.56 5.51
CA LEU A 19 -1.77 21.33 4.18
C LEU A 19 -1.99 22.48 3.17
N PRO A 20 -3.12 23.22 3.12
CA PRO A 20 -3.24 24.37 2.21
C PRO A 20 -2.24 25.48 2.50
N ALA A 21 -1.64 25.56 3.69
CA ALA A 21 -0.55 26.50 3.96
C ALA A 21 0.79 26.09 3.32
N VAL A 22 1.00 24.79 3.07
CA VAL A 22 2.17 24.26 2.34
C VAL A 22 1.91 24.25 0.81
N ALA A 23 0.65 24.26 0.40
CA ALA A 23 0.23 24.36 -1.01
C ALA A 23 0.35 25.80 -1.58
N VAL A 24 0.73 26.79 -0.78
CA VAL A 24 1.05 28.15 -1.28
C VAL A 24 2.51 28.22 -1.79
N ALA A 25 2.83 27.29 -2.67
CA ALA A 25 3.91 27.43 -3.64
C ALA A 25 3.32 27.02 -5.00
N ALA A 26 2.23 27.69 -5.36
CA ALA A 26 1.68 27.64 -6.71
C ALA A 26 2.73 28.27 -7.64
N ASP A 27 3.19 27.49 -8.61
CA ASP A 27 3.69 28.04 -9.88
C ASP A 27 2.63 29.04 -10.37
N PRO A 28 2.98 30.21 -10.96
CA PRO A 28 2.03 31.20 -11.49
C PRO A 28 0.87 30.67 -12.37
N ALA A 29 0.85 29.39 -12.76
CA ALA A 29 -0.24 28.71 -13.47
C ALA A 29 -1.30 28.02 -12.58
N GLY A 30 -1.12 27.96 -11.26
CA GLY A 30 -2.11 27.33 -10.35
C GLY A 30 -2.09 25.80 -10.34
N GLU A 31 -1.06 25.16 -10.90
CA GLU A 31 -0.90 23.71 -10.85
C GLU A 31 -0.20 23.26 -9.56
N VAL A 32 -0.73 22.20 -8.95
CA VAL A 32 -0.10 21.55 -7.78
C VAL A 32 1.07 20.71 -8.29
N SER A 33 2.28 20.97 -7.78
CA SER A 33 3.46 20.20 -8.18
C SER A 33 3.30 18.71 -7.85
N ALA A 34 3.79 17.83 -8.74
CA ALA A 34 3.71 16.38 -8.59
C ALA A 34 4.12 15.84 -7.20
N PRO A 35 5.24 16.26 -6.58
CA PRO A 35 5.60 15.75 -5.26
C PRO A 35 4.64 16.21 -4.15
N ILE A 36 4.07 17.42 -4.27
CA ILE A 36 3.07 17.92 -3.31
C ILE A 36 1.76 17.13 -3.47
N TYR A 37 1.36 16.84 -4.69
CA TYR A 37 0.19 16.01 -4.99
C TYR A 37 0.35 14.57 -4.46
N GLU A 38 1.51 13.93 -4.70
CA GLU A 38 1.81 12.60 -4.17
C GLU A 38 1.84 12.58 -2.63
N LEU A 39 2.38 13.63 -2.00
CA LEU A 39 2.37 13.80 -0.55
C LEU A 39 0.94 13.96 0.00
N MET A 40 0.08 14.69 -0.69
CA MET A 40 -1.35 14.80 -0.34
C MET A 40 -2.01 13.42 -0.38
N VAL A 41 -1.86 12.67 -1.48
CA VAL A 41 -2.42 11.32 -1.61
C VAL A 41 -1.88 10.39 -0.52
N PHE A 42 -0.57 10.46 -0.23
CA PHE A 42 0.06 9.66 0.82
C PHE A 42 -0.55 9.92 2.21
N ILE A 43 -0.72 11.19 2.58
CA ILE A 43 -1.30 11.59 3.87
C ILE A 43 -2.75 11.13 3.97
N ILE A 44 -3.54 11.30 2.92
CA ILE A 44 -4.94 10.85 2.89
C ILE A 44 -5.02 9.32 3.00
N ALA A 45 -4.13 8.60 2.32
CA ALA A 45 -4.07 7.15 2.38
C ALA A 45 -3.76 6.62 3.80
N ILE A 46 -2.93 7.32 4.59
CA ILE A 46 -2.68 6.97 6.00
C ILE A 46 -3.97 7.04 6.82
N PHE A 47 -4.74 8.11 6.67
CA PHE A 47 -6.01 8.25 7.39
C PHE A 47 -6.99 7.16 7.01
N VAL A 48 -7.15 6.90 5.71
CA VAL A 48 -8.01 5.81 5.22
C VAL A 48 -7.55 4.47 5.81
N GLY A 49 -6.25 4.15 5.75
CA GLY A 49 -5.69 2.92 6.28
C GLY A 49 -5.97 2.74 7.78
N TYR A 50 -5.84 3.82 8.57
CA TYR A 50 -6.18 3.81 10.00
C TYR A 50 -7.65 3.42 10.22
N TYR A 51 -8.60 4.10 9.58
CA TYR A 51 -10.03 3.82 9.77
C TYR A 51 -10.45 2.42 9.31
N VAL A 52 -9.81 1.91 8.26
CA VAL A 52 -10.03 0.55 7.74
C VAL A 52 -9.63 -0.51 8.77
N VAL A 53 -8.45 -0.37 9.39
CA VAL A 53 -7.95 -1.35 10.37
C VAL A 53 -8.68 -1.25 11.70
N TRP A 54 -9.15 -0.06 12.08
CA TRP A 54 -9.72 0.17 13.40
C TRP A 54 -11.14 -0.37 13.59
N SER A 55 -11.83 -0.71 12.49
CA SER A 55 -13.21 -1.20 12.49
C SER A 55 -13.31 -2.73 12.44
N VAL A 56 -12.23 -3.44 12.76
CA VAL A 56 -12.18 -4.92 12.73
C VAL A 56 -12.57 -5.53 14.08
N THR A 57 -13.27 -6.67 14.06
CA THR A 57 -13.61 -7.40 15.29
C THR A 57 -12.34 -8.01 15.93
N PRO A 58 -12.20 -8.04 17.27
CA PRO A 58 -10.97 -8.50 17.93
C PRO A 58 -10.49 -9.92 17.58
N ALA A 59 -11.43 -10.81 17.24
CA ALA A 59 -11.11 -12.17 16.79
C ALA A 59 -10.37 -12.23 15.44
N LEU A 60 -10.39 -11.14 14.66
CA LEU A 60 -9.82 -11.08 13.33
C LEU A 60 -8.45 -10.37 13.27
N HIS A 61 -7.87 -9.92 14.38
CA HIS A 61 -6.55 -9.26 14.34
C HIS A 61 -5.45 -10.17 13.78
N THR A 62 -5.48 -11.47 14.09
CA THR A 62 -4.51 -12.43 13.55
C THR A 62 -4.72 -12.72 12.05
N PRO A 63 -5.96 -12.98 11.56
CA PRO A 63 -6.24 -13.00 10.13
C PRO A 63 -5.90 -11.68 9.41
N LEU A 64 -6.17 -10.54 10.03
CA LEU A 64 -5.88 -9.22 9.46
C LEU A 64 -4.39 -9.00 9.29
N MET A 65 -3.57 -9.44 10.25
CA MET A 65 -2.12 -9.39 10.15
C MET A 65 -1.63 -10.18 8.92
N SER A 66 -2.21 -11.35 8.66
CA SER A 66 -1.91 -12.15 7.47
C SER A 66 -2.35 -11.45 6.16
N VAL A 67 -3.52 -10.82 6.16
CA VAL A 67 -4.00 -10.04 5.00
C VAL A 67 -3.08 -8.85 4.71
N THR A 68 -2.66 -8.11 5.73
CA THR A 68 -1.75 -6.97 5.54
C THR A 68 -0.39 -7.41 5.01
N ASN A 69 0.06 -8.62 5.34
CA ASN A 69 1.26 -9.21 4.76
C ASN A 69 1.08 -9.48 3.26
N ALA A 70 -0.08 -10.01 2.84
CA ALA A 70 -0.38 -10.19 1.42
C ALA A 70 -0.47 -8.85 0.66
N ILE A 71 -1.14 -7.83 1.23
CA ILE A 71 -1.32 -6.50 0.63
C ILE A 71 0.02 -5.76 0.43
N SER A 72 1.00 -6.00 1.32
CA SER A 72 2.35 -5.42 1.16
C SER A 72 3.02 -5.82 -0.16
N SER A 73 2.52 -6.84 -0.85
CA SER A 73 3.00 -7.30 -2.15
C SER A 73 2.68 -6.35 -3.32
N VAL A 74 2.19 -5.12 -3.06
CA VAL A 74 2.08 -4.05 -4.08
C VAL A 74 3.41 -3.77 -4.78
N ILE A 75 4.53 -4.15 -4.17
CA ILE A 75 5.87 -4.17 -4.77
C ILE A 75 5.95 -4.91 -6.12
N VAL A 76 5.00 -5.80 -6.43
CA VAL A 76 4.90 -6.49 -7.73
C VAL A 76 4.81 -5.50 -8.89
N VAL A 77 4.18 -4.34 -8.71
CA VAL A 77 4.08 -3.29 -9.74
C VAL A 77 5.47 -2.75 -10.08
N GLY A 78 6.30 -2.49 -9.07
CA GLY A 78 7.68 -2.06 -9.27
C GLY A 78 8.55 -3.14 -9.91
N ALA A 79 8.35 -4.40 -9.53
CA ALA A 79 9.08 -5.53 -10.12
C ALA A 79 8.73 -5.73 -11.60
N LEU A 80 7.45 -5.60 -11.98
CA LEU A 80 7.01 -5.66 -13.38
C LEU A 80 7.62 -4.53 -14.21
N LEU A 81 7.65 -3.31 -13.65
CA LEU A 81 8.31 -2.17 -14.30
C LEU A 81 9.81 -2.44 -14.50
N ALA A 82 10.49 -3.03 -13.51
CA ALA A 82 11.93 -3.36 -13.58
C ALA A 82 12.27 -4.45 -14.61
N VAL A 83 11.43 -5.47 -14.76
CA VAL A 83 11.59 -6.51 -15.80
C VAL A 83 11.25 -5.98 -17.19
N GLY A 84 10.25 -5.09 -17.28
CA GLY A 84 9.78 -4.48 -18.53
C GLY A 84 10.68 -3.41 -19.15
N ILE A 85 11.89 -3.16 -18.60
CA ILE A 85 12.85 -2.14 -19.06
C ILE A 85 13.54 -2.54 -20.38
N GLU A 86 12.79 -2.98 -21.39
CA GLU A 86 13.30 -3.09 -22.76
C GLU A 86 13.32 -1.72 -23.46
N ARG A 87 12.36 -0.85 -23.16
CA ARG A 87 12.26 0.48 -23.78
C ARG A 87 13.12 1.56 -23.12
N MET A 88 13.50 1.37 -21.85
CA MET A 88 14.24 2.37 -21.06
C MET A 88 15.76 2.10 -21.01
N SER A 89 16.20 0.85 -21.27
CA SER A 89 17.62 0.50 -21.44
C SER A 89 18.25 1.16 -22.68
N ALA A 90 17.47 1.42 -23.73
CA ALA A 90 17.92 2.17 -24.91
C ALA A 90 18.26 3.65 -24.62
N LEU A 91 17.73 4.23 -23.53
CA LEU A 91 18.02 5.61 -23.13
C LEU A 91 19.23 5.74 -22.20
N ALA A 92 19.63 4.66 -21.52
CA ALA A 92 20.58 4.71 -20.41
C ALA A 92 21.98 4.14 -20.73
N GLY A 93 22.20 3.61 -21.94
CA GLY A 93 23.53 3.12 -22.38
C GLY A 93 24.13 2.00 -21.52
N SER A 94 23.35 1.42 -20.60
CA SER A 94 23.76 0.37 -19.68
C SER A 94 23.07 -0.94 -20.06
N ASP A 95 23.84 -2.03 -20.00
CA ASP A 95 23.33 -3.39 -20.16
C ASP A 95 22.23 -3.64 -19.12
N GLY A 96 20.97 -3.51 -19.55
CA GLY A 96 19.78 -3.69 -18.71
C GLY A 96 19.63 -5.10 -18.12
N THR A 97 20.60 -5.98 -18.37
CA THR A 97 20.73 -7.34 -17.85
C THR A 97 20.68 -7.40 -16.33
N SER A 98 21.31 -6.44 -15.62
CA SER A 98 21.28 -6.39 -14.15
C SER A 98 19.87 -6.05 -13.63
N ALA A 99 19.25 -5.00 -14.18
CA ALA A 99 17.89 -4.58 -13.82
C ALA A 99 16.86 -5.68 -14.10
N LYS A 100 16.95 -6.37 -15.25
CA LYS A 100 16.09 -7.51 -15.57
C LYS A 100 16.28 -8.68 -14.61
N THR A 101 17.52 -8.98 -14.21
CA THR A 101 17.82 -10.06 -13.26
C THR A 101 17.25 -9.76 -11.88
N PHE A 102 17.49 -8.57 -11.36
CA PHE A 102 16.94 -8.15 -10.07
C PHE A 102 15.41 -8.01 -10.11
N GLY A 103 14.85 -7.51 -11.22
CA GLY A 103 13.41 -7.45 -11.44
C GLY A 103 12.77 -8.83 -11.43
N PHE A 104 13.40 -9.84 -12.06
CA PHE A 104 12.91 -11.21 -12.08
C PHE A 104 12.91 -11.85 -10.68
N ILE A 105 13.97 -11.63 -9.91
CA ILE A 105 14.05 -12.08 -8.51
C ILE A 105 12.98 -11.38 -7.67
N ALA A 106 12.85 -10.06 -7.80
CA ALA A 106 11.84 -9.27 -7.09
C ALA A 106 10.41 -9.73 -7.42
N LEU A 107 10.14 -10.03 -8.69
CA LEU A 107 8.85 -10.53 -9.16
C LEU A 107 8.53 -11.91 -8.55
N THR A 108 9.52 -12.80 -8.51
CA THR A 108 9.39 -14.13 -7.90
C THR A 108 9.10 -14.03 -6.40
N LEU A 109 9.85 -13.19 -5.68
CA LEU A 109 9.64 -12.97 -4.25
C LEU A 109 8.27 -12.30 -3.95
N ALA A 110 7.87 -11.34 -4.79
CA ALA A 110 6.54 -10.73 -4.69
C ALA A 110 5.43 -11.77 -4.91
N ALA A 111 5.58 -12.65 -5.90
CA ALA A 111 4.62 -13.73 -6.16
C ALA A 111 4.49 -14.68 -4.95
N VAL A 112 5.61 -15.09 -4.34
CA VAL A 112 5.58 -15.92 -3.11
C VAL A 112 4.81 -15.23 -1.98
N ASN A 113 5.00 -13.92 -1.79
CA ASN A 113 4.30 -13.17 -0.75
C ASN A 113 2.78 -13.04 -1.02
N ILE A 114 2.39 -12.83 -2.29
CA ILE A 114 0.98 -12.83 -2.72
C ILE A 114 0.36 -14.19 -2.41
N PHE A 115 0.88 -15.26 -3.01
CA PHE A 115 0.28 -16.58 -2.92
C PHE A 115 0.33 -17.14 -1.49
N GLY A 116 1.47 -17.00 -0.80
CA GLY A 116 1.64 -17.42 0.58
C GLY A 116 0.73 -16.65 1.54
N GLY A 117 0.67 -15.32 1.40
CA GLY A 117 -0.17 -14.47 2.24
C GLY A 117 -1.66 -14.79 2.10
N PHE A 118 -2.16 -14.99 0.88
CA PHE A 118 -3.57 -15.33 0.67
C PHE A 118 -3.91 -16.76 1.09
N LEU A 119 -3.04 -17.74 0.87
CA LEU A 119 -3.27 -19.13 1.28
C LEU A 119 -3.35 -19.27 2.80
N VAL A 120 -2.42 -18.63 3.54
CA VAL A 120 -2.43 -18.62 5.00
C VAL A 120 -3.68 -17.92 5.53
N THR A 121 -4.03 -16.77 4.95
CA THR A 121 -5.25 -16.04 5.32
C THR A 121 -6.51 -16.90 5.14
N GLN A 122 -6.64 -17.60 4.02
CA GLN A 122 -7.78 -18.47 3.75
C GLN A 122 -7.87 -19.61 4.77
N ARG A 123 -6.74 -20.23 5.14
CA ARG A 123 -6.70 -21.24 6.20
C ARG A 123 -7.11 -20.66 7.56
N MET A 124 -6.71 -19.43 7.87
CA MET A 124 -7.10 -18.75 9.10
C MET A 124 -8.59 -18.41 9.13
N LEU A 125 -9.16 -17.92 8.04
CA LEU A 125 -10.58 -17.58 7.92
C LEU A 125 -11.48 -18.83 7.84
N ALA A 126 -10.98 -19.93 7.28
CA ALA A 126 -11.70 -21.19 7.21
C ALA A 126 -12.04 -21.77 8.60
N MET A 127 -11.23 -21.47 9.62
CA MET A 127 -11.49 -21.88 11.01
C MET A 127 -12.67 -21.13 11.66
N TYR A 128 -13.11 -20.01 11.08
CA TYR A 128 -14.27 -19.25 11.55
C TYR A 128 -15.56 -19.58 10.78
N ARG A 129 -15.49 -20.41 9.73
CA ARG A 129 -16.68 -20.88 9.00
C ARG A 129 -17.31 -22.02 9.80
N LYS A 130 -18.60 -21.91 10.14
CA LYS A 130 -19.36 -23.06 10.66
C LYS A 130 -19.33 -24.17 9.61
N LYS A 131 -18.91 -25.38 10.00
CA LYS A 131 -19.07 -26.59 9.16
C LYS A 131 -20.53 -26.66 8.70
N GLU A 132 -20.75 -26.75 7.40
CA GLU A 132 -22.06 -27.15 6.87
C GLU A 132 -22.41 -28.49 7.51
N LYS A 133 -23.57 -28.54 8.20
CA LYS A 133 -24.14 -29.79 8.66
C LYS A 133 -24.55 -30.56 7.40
N LYS A 134 -23.81 -31.62 7.09
CA LYS A 134 -24.34 -32.73 6.29
C LYS A 134 -25.41 -33.45 7.09
#